data_AF-A0A6A6PH93-F1
#
_entry.id   AF-A0A6A6PH93-F1
#
_cell.length_a   1.000
_cell.length_b   1.000
_cell.length_c   1.000
_cell.angle_alpha   90.00
_cell.angle_beta   90.00
_cell.angle_gamma   90.00
#
_symmetry.space_group_name_H-M   'P 1'
#
loop_
_entity.id
_entity.type
_entity.pdbx_description
1 polymer ?
#
loop_
_entity_poly.entity_id
_entity_poly.type
_entity_poly.pdbx_seq_one_letter_code
_entity_poly.pdbx_strand_id
1 'polypeptide(L)'
;MERPAQPEKSRPTEHIRTSSFNNPSQAKKDLPILLKKGLPPCPRAKPVAGYSDWYSLKSTSSLDFCPECISHMDRTVYRLNFRPSPPRSSEKETFCALGGDPWVRLAWQLTLARQRPDIKLLEGIAAVQDAGDCPGESSLHHHHRSAATYGVKDRDGYYIPHFSVCRADVDKLELLMPTLYGLFVPLPNRTSTSTTQPRKCALRTTSTRFTPYITHLSKLHDTTRRQQQSTPTDPTPFTDFVQRKARLQECPKDAQFGPNVLWHHHPHLKEFTICEDCFDSVVEPELARGKSLLVKGFPRAKGVVYSTSAAEEKGGVVVGRSCQLYGAYMRGIFAKAVEEENFELLAKWARKRREAEVGLQEGYRRLGERLRRLEGVGGEEAGEERRRLQRKLREIREDWATWE
;
A
#
# COMPACT_ATOMS: atom_id res chain seq x y z
N MET A 1 7.71 72.60 24.19
CA MET A 1 8.74 71.73 23.56
C MET A 1 8.80 70.42 24.34
N GLU A 2 7.71 69.66 24.48
CA GLU A 2 6.95 68.91 23.45
C GLU A 2 7.82 67.90 22.69
N ARG A 3 7.81 66.66 23.20
CA ARG A 3 8.17 65.45 22.48
C ARG A 3 6.96 65.01 21.65
N PRO A 4 7.09 64.77 20.34
CA PRO A 4 5.99 64.26 19.54
C PRO A 4 5.81 62.75 19.74
N ALA A 5 4.55 62.37 19.93
CA ALA A 5 4.06 61.00 19.99
C ALA A 5 4.18 60.30 18.63
N GLN A 6 4.58 59.02 18.63
CA GLN A 6 4.51 58.15 17.46
C GLN A 6 3.23 57.31 17.47
N PRO A 7 2.60 57.05 16.30
CA PRO A 7 1.30 56.41 16.21
C PRO A 7 1.38 54.88 16.33
N GLU A 8 0.48 54.32 17.14
CA GLU A 8 0.16 52.89 17.19
C GLU A 8 -0.33 52.40 15.82
N LYS A 9 0.37 51.43 15.24
CA LYS A 9 -0.14 50.65 14.11
C LYS A 9 -0.92 49.45 14.65
N SER A 10 -2.22 49.54 14.50
CA SER A 10 -3.23 48.54 14.82
C SER A 10 -2.97 47.21 14.10
N ARG A 11 -3.09 46.14 14.88
CA ARG A 11 -3.04 44.73 14.51
C ARG A 11 -4.24 44.40 13.61
N PRO A 12 -4.09 43.67 12.47
CA PRO A 12 -5.23 43.27 11.69
C PRO A 12 -6.03 42.22 12.45
N THR A 13 -7.29 42.55 12.70
CA THR A 13 -8.31 41.74 13.36
C THR A 13 -8.59 40.47 12.54
N GLU A 14 -8.31 39.30 13.12
CA GLU A 14 -8.81 38.01 12.65
C GLU A 14 -10.34 37.99 12.77
N HIS A 15 -11.01 38.16 11.64
CA HIS A 15 -12.41 37.79 11.48
C HIS A 15 -12.53 36.78 10.35
N ILE A 16 -13.48 35.84 10.51
CA ILE A 16 -14.00 34.82 9.56
C ILE A 16 -13.35 33.43 9.79
N ARG A 17 -14.00 32.37 10.30
CA ARG A 17 -15.41 32.03 10.61
C ARG A 17 -15.43 30.89 11.65
N THR A 18 -15.79 31.19 12.90
CA THR A 18 -16.15 30.21 13.94
C THR A 18 -17.67 30.20 14.14
N SER A 19 -18.43 30.03 13.05
CA SER A 19 -19.87 29.78 13.14
C SER A 19 -20.23 28.57 12.28
N SER A 20 -20.87 27.59 12.93
CA SER A 20 -21.49 26.36 12.40
C SER A 20 -20.83 25.00 12.72
N PHE A 21 -19.94 24.88 13.72
CA PHE A 21 -19.29 23.60 14.06
C PHE A 21 -20.01 22.71 15.09
N ASN A 22 -21.17 23.13 15.65
CA ASN A 22 -21.83 22.40 16.76
C ASN A 22 -23.25 21.93 16.45
N ASN A 23 -23.56 21.56 15.21
CA ASN A 23 -24.88 21.00 14.90
C ASN A 23 -24.82 19.46 14.80
N PRO A 24 -25.22 18.70 15.84
CA PRO A 24 -25.19 17.23 15.82
C PRO A 24 -26.06 16.61 14.71
N SER A 25 -26.98 17.40 14.13
CA SER A 25 -27.78 16.99 12.97
C SER A 25 -26.98 16.89 11.66
N GLN A 26 -25.89 17.65 11.51
CA GLN A 26 -25.03 17.62 10.31
C GLN A 26 -23.97 16.50 10.42
N ALA A 27 -23.43 16.26 11.61
CA ALA A 27 -22.55 15.11 11.90
C ALA A 27 -23.21 13.77 11.53
N LYS A 28 -24.52 13.62 11.80
CA LYS A 28 -25.32 12.45 11.40
C LYS A 28 -25.55 12.35 9.89
N LYS A 29 -25.48 13.46 9.13
CA LYS A 29 -25.64 13.47 7.66
C LYS A 29 -24.33 13.18 6.93
N ASP A 30 -23.20 13.59 7.49
CA ASP A 30 -21.87 13.39 6.90
C ASP A 30 -21.34 11.96 7.10
N LEU A 31 -21.75 11.28 8.18
CA LEU A 31 -21.37 9.90 8.46
C LEU A 31 -21.80 8.91 7.35
N PRO A 32 -23.07 8.92 6.85
CA PRO A 32 -23.47 8.14 5.67
C PRO A 32 -22.65 8.41 4.40
N ILE A 33 -22.16 9.64 4.22
CA ILE A 33 -21.35 10.01 3.05
C ILE A 33 -19.95 9.39 3.16
N LEU A 34 -19.34 9.45 4.34
CA LEU A 34 -18.06 8.79 4.63
C LEU A 34 -18.17 7.26 4.54
N LEU A 35 -19.29 6.70 4.98
CA LEU A 35 -19.60 5.27 4.81
C LEU A 35 -19.74 4.85 3.34
N LYS A 36 -20.35 5.69 2.49
CA LYS A 36 -20.57 5.37 1.07
C LYS A 36 -19.36 5.63 0.18
N LYS A 37 -18.61 6.72 0.41
CA LYS A 37 -17.48 7.13 -0.44
C LYS A 37 -16.12 6.67 0.08
N GLY A 38 -16.03 6.27 1.36
CA GLY A 38 -14.76 6.00 2.02
C GLY A 38 -13.94 7.28 2.26
N LEU A 39 -12.78 7.14 2.90
CA LEU A 39 -11.82 8.23 3.01
C LEU A 39 -11.19 8.51 1.63
N PRO A 40 -11.07 9.79 1.23
CA PRO A 40 -10.33 10.16 0.03
C PRO A 40 -8.86 9.73 0.13
N PRO A 41 -8.12 9.68 -1.00
CA PRO A 41 -6.67 9.46 -0.96
C PRO A 41 -6.01 10.55 -0.10
N CYS A 42 -5.12 10.12 0.80
CA CYS A 42 -4.42 11.02 1.72
C CYS A 42 -3.23 11.67 0.99
N PRO A 43 -3.07 13.01 1.07
CA PRO A 43 -1.93 13.68 0.44
C PRO A 43 -0.59 13.37 1.13
N ARG A 44 -0.62 12.96 2.41
CA ARG A 44 0.57 12.67 3.22
C ARG A 44 0.70 11.19 3.58
N ALA A 45 0.33 10.30 2.66
CA ALA A 45 0.43 8.85 2.86
C ALA A 45 1.88 8.36 2.93
N LYS A 46 2.82 9.08 2.30
CA LYS A 46 4.24 8.74 2.28
C LYS A 46 5.00 9.45 3.41
N PRO A 47 6.12 8.88 3.89
CA PRO A 47 6.98 9.55 4.87
C PRO A 47 7.54 10.87 4.33
N VAL A 48 7.23 11.96 5.02
CA VAL A 48 7.65 13.33 4.70
C VAL A 48 8.20 14.01 5.95
N ALA A 49 9.29 14.76 5.79
CA ALA A 49 9.89 15.59 6.84
C ALA A 49 9.39 17.04 6.76
N GLY A 50 9.61 17.83 7.81
CA GLY A 50 9.37 19.28 7.79
C GLY A 50 7.95 19.76 8.13
N TYR A 51 7.01 18.85 8.39
CA TYR A 51 5.65 19.21 8.82
C TYR A 51 5.52 19.18 10.35
N SER A 52 4.88 20.19 10.95
CA SER A 52 4.65 20.32 12.40
C SER A 52 3.17 20.29 12.80
N ASP A 53 2.27 20.25 11.81
CA ASP A 53 0.81 20.31 11.93
C ASP A 53 0.15 18.93 12.09
N TRP A 54 0.88 17.96 12.63
CA TRP A 54 0.36 16.59 12.84
C TRP A 54 -0.61 16.51 14.01
N TYR A 55 -1.50 15.53 13.96
CA TYR A 55 -2.38 15.14 15.05
C TYR A 55 -2.08 13.73 15.51
N SER A 56 -2.30 13.43 16.78
CA SER A 56 -2.21 12.09 17.35
C SER A 56 -3.47 11.74 18.12
N LEU A 57 -3.59 10.47 18.52
CA LEU A 57 -4.61 10.07 19.48
C LEU A 57 -4.28 10.65 20.87
N LYS A 58 -5.32 10.84 21.69
CA LYS A 58 -5.14 11.20 23.10
C LYS A 58 -4.53 10.07 23.90
N SER A 59 -4.90 8.83 23.59
CA SER A 59 -4.46 7.60 24.24
C SER A 59 -3.05 7.16 23.82
N THR A 60 -2.61 7.49 22.61
CA THR A 60 -1.27 7.15 22.10
C THR A 60 -0.72 8.17 21.11
N SER A 61 0.60 8.34 21.09
CA SER A 61 1.33 9.19 20.16
C SER A 61 2.09 8.42 19.08
N SER A 62 1.90 7.09 18.97
CA SER A 62 2.55 6.27 17.94
C SER A 62 1.95 6.44 16.56
N LEU A 63 0.69 6.88 16.46
CA LEU A 63 0.02 7.18 15.20
C LEU A 63 -0.07 8.70 14.95
N ASP A 64 0.37 9.12 13.77
CA ASP A 64 0.30 10.50 13.30
C ASP A 64 -0.74 10.64 12.18
N PHE A 65 -1.49 11.74 12.19
CA PHE A 65 -2.58 12.03 11.26
C PHE A 65 -2.39 13.43 10.68
N CYS A 66 -2.56 13.59 9.36
CA CYS A 66 -2.47 14.89 8.72
C CYS A 66 -3.76 15.71 8.92
N PRO A 67 -3.70 17.05 8.87
CA PRO A 67 -4.88 17.90 9.01
C PRO A 67 -6.00 17.58 8.03
N GLU A 68 -5.66 17.20 6.79
CA GLU A 68 -6.65 16.91 5.76
C GLU A 68 -7.48 15.67 6.16
N CYS A 69 -6.84 14.62 6.66
CA CYS A 69 -7.55 13.44 7.15
C CYS A 69 -8.38 13.73 8.41
N ILE A 70 -7.86 14.56 9.33
CA ILE A 70 -8.60 14.98 10.53
C ILE A 70 -9.79 15.87 10.18
N SER A 71 -9.67 16.71 9.15
CA SER A 71 -10.77 17.59 8.71
C SER A 71 -12.02 16.81 8.29
N HIS A 72 -11.83 15.60 7.74
CA HIS A 72 -12.93 14.69 7.44
C HIS A 72 -13.59 14.10 8.70
N MET A 73 -12.89 14.10 9.83
CA MET A 73 -13.38 13.63 11.12
C MET A 73 -13.87 14.76 12.02
N ASP A 74 -13.53 16.03 11.75
CA ASP A 74 -13.89 17.20 12.55
C ASP A 74 -15.40 17.28 12.84
N ARG A 75 -16.21 16.80 11.89
CA ARG A 75 -17.68 16.79 11.99
C ARG A 75 -18.24 15.51 12.59
N THR A 76 -17.43 14.68 13.23
CA THR A 76 -17.85 13.40 13.80
C THR A 76 -17.58 13.34 15.30
N VAL A 77 -18.25 12.42 15.99
CA VAL A 77 -18.03 12.15 17.42
C VAL A 77 -16.58 11.74 17.72
N TYR A 78 -15.86 11.23 16.71
CA TYR A 78 -14.51 10.75 16.86
C TYR A 78 -13.47 11.87 17.02
N ARG A 79 -13.77 13.10 16.57
CA ARG A 79 -12.86 14.25 16.63
C ARG A 79 -12.29 14.52 18.02
N LEU A 80 -13.10 14.25 19.05
CA LEU A 80 -12.74 14.46 20.45
C LEU A 80 -11.59 13.57 20.92
N ASN A 81 -11.26 12.51 20.18
CA ASN A 81 -10.17 11.60 20.54
C ASN A 81 -8.81 12.00 19.97
N PHE A 82 -8.78 13.05 19.12
CA PHE A 82 -7.56 13.54 18.49
C PHE A 82 -7.09 14.82 19.16
N ARG A 83 -5.77 14.99 19.25
CA ARG A 83 -5.08 16.19 19.73
C ARG A 83 -3.93 16.54 18.78
N PRO A 84 -3.47 17.80 18.74
CA PRO A 84 -2.22 18.13 18.07
C PRO A 84 -1.08 17.25 18.61
N SER A 85 -0.26 16.72 17.71
CA SER A 85 0.90 15.91 18.06
C SER A 85 1.92 16.75 18.85
N PRO A 86 2.68 16.14 19.77
CA PRO A 86 3.80 16.82 20.41
C PRO A 86 4.81 17.34 19.38
N PRO A 87 5.53 18.44 19.66
CA PRO A 87 6.60 18.93 18.78
C PRO A 87 7.64 17.83 18.52
N ARG A 88 8.02 17.64 17.25
CA ARG A 88 9.03 16.66 16.82
C ARG A 88 10.17 17.37 16.10
N SER A 89 11.31 16.70 15.99
CA SER A 89 12.40 17.18 15.14
C SER A 89 11.90 17.29 13.70
N SER A 90 12.18 18.42 13.05
CA SER A 90 11.80 18.67 11.66
C SER A 90 12.44 17.69 10.68
N GLU A 91 13.51 17.00 11.10
CA GLU A 91 14.26 16.02 10.31
C GLU A 91 13.60 14.63 10.26
N LYS A 92 12.71 14.30 11.21
CA LYS A 92 12.09 12.97 11.25
C LYS A 92 11.00 12.85 10.19
N GLU A 93 11.20 11.96 9.22
CA GLU A 93 10.18 11.62 8.24
C GLU A 93 8.97 10.95 8.93
N THR A 94 7.79 11.52 8.73
CA THR A 94 6.52 11.09 9.33
C THR A 94 5.47 10.95 8.22
N PHE A 95 4.54 10.01 8.35
CA PHE A 95 3.45 9.83 7.41
C PHE A 95 2.11 9.79 8.13
N CYS A 96 1.03 10.08 7.42
CA CYS A 96 -0.32 9.95 7.95
C CYS A 96 -0.73 8.48 8.01
N ALA A 97 -1.06 7.98 9.19
CA ALA A 97 -1.45 6.59 9.43
C ALA A 97 -2.68 6.16 8.60
N LEU A 98 -3.68 7.03 8.39
CA LEU A 98 -4.85 6.71 7.55
C LEU A 98 -4.52 6.57 6.07
N GLY A 99 -3.45 7.23 5.63
CA GLY A 99 -2.97 7.18 4.26
C GLY A 99 -1.97 6.07 4.01
N GLY A 100 -0.96 5.99 4.87
CA GLY A 100 0.23 5.15 4.69
C GLY A 100 0.14 3.78 5.34
N ASP A 101 -0.75 3.57 6.31
CA ASP A 101 -0.93 2.27 6.95
C ASP A 101 -2.30 1.64 6.60
N PRO A 102 -2.30 0.59 5.76
CA PRO A 102 -3.51 -0.14 5.41
C PRO A 102 -4.26 -0.75 6.60
N TRP A 103 -3.57 -1.12 7.69
CA TRP A 103 -4.21 -1.67 8.88
C TRP A 103 -5.00 -0.61 9.64
N VAL A 104 -4.42 0.59 9.83
CA VAL A 104 -5.11 1.73 10.45
C VAL A 104 -6.28 2.18 9.59
N ARG A 105 -6.10 2.22 8.25
CA ARG A 105 -7.19 2.54 7.32
C ARG A 105 -8.33 1.52 7.41
N LEU A 106 -8.02 0.22 7.47
CA LEU A 106 -9.02 -0.83 7.66
C LEU A 106 -9.74 -0.69 9.00
N ALA A 107 -8.99 -0.44 10.08
CA ALA A 107 -9.57 -0.20 11.41
C ALA A 107 -10.58 0.93 11.40
N TRP A 108 -10.23 2.05 10.76
CA TRP A 108 -11.13 3.18 10.58
C TRP A 108 -12.38 2.82 9.76
N GLN A 109 -12.21 2.14 8.63
CA GLN A 109 -13.33 1.69 7.80
C GLN A 109 -14.28 0.78 8.58
N LEU A 110 -13.76 -0.13 9.40
CA LEU A 110 -14.56 -1.02 10.25
C LEU A 110 -15.26 -0.27 11.38
N THR A 111 -14.60 0.72 12.00
CA THR A 111 -15.22 1.61 13.00
C THR A 111 -16.45 2.30 12.41
N LEU A 112 -16.33 2.86 11.21
CA LEU A 112 -17.44 3.51 10.51
C LEU A 112 -18.52 2.51 10.09
N ALA A 113 -18.13 1.43 9.40
CA ALA A 113 -19.05 0.42 8.87
C ALA A 113 -19.89 -0.25 9.96
N ARG A 114 -19.31 -0.44 11.16
CA ARG A 114 -19.97 -1.05 12.32
C ARG A 114 -20.58 -0.01 13.27
N GLN A 115 -20.53 1.28 12.92
CA GLN A 115 -21.03 2.40 13.73
C GLN A 115 -20.56 2.34 15.20
N ARG A 116 -19.27 2.01 15.40
CA ARG A 116 -18.74 1.91 16.77
C ARG A 116 -18.74 3.29 17.44
N PRO A 117 -19.08 3.38 18.73
CA PRO A 117 -19.11 4.66 19.44
C PRO A 117 -17.71 5.20 19.75
N ASP A 118 -16.69 4.34 19.70
CA ASP A 118 -15.32 4.63 20.10
C ASP A 118 -14.31 4.34 18.98
N ILE A 119 -13.07 4.81 19.17
CA ILE A 119 -11.94 4.59 18.27
C ILE A 119 -11.03 3.44 18.73
N LYS A 120 -11.51 2.54 19.61
CA LYS A 120 -10.68 1.51 20.24
C LYS A 120 -9.99 0.58 19.24
N LEU A 121 -10.54 0.41 18.04
CA LEU A 121 -9.87 -0.35 16.98
C LEU A 121 -8.56 0.32 16.53
N LEU A 122 -8.53 1.65 16.44
CA LEU A 122 -7.30 2.37 16.08
C LEU A 122 -6.28 2.31 17.22
N GLU A 123 -6.75 2.48 18.46
CA GLU A 123 -5.91 2.37 19.66
C GLU A 123 -5.31 0.97 19.80
N GLY A 124 -6.11 -0.08 19.53
CA GLY A 124 -5.64 -1.46 19.55
C GLY A 124 -4.61 -1.74 18.46
N ILE A 125 -4.79 -1.22 17.25
CA ILE A 125 -3.78 -1.36 16.19
C ILE A 125 -2.48 -0.69 16.62
N ALA A 126 -2.54 0.53 17.15
CA ALA A 126 -1.37 1.23 17.66
C ALA A 126 -0.64 0.42 18.74
N ALA A 127 -1.38 -0.16 19.69
CA ALA A 127 -0.81 -1.01 20.74
C ALA A 127 -0.10 -2.26 20.18
N VAL A 128 -0.66 -2.90 19.15
CA VAL A 128 0.00 -4.04 18.49
C VAL A 128 1.28 -3.60 17.78
N GLN A 129 1.29 -2.44 17.14
CA GLN A 129 2.49 -1.89 16.47
C GLN A 129 3.59 -1.54 17.47
N ASP A 130 3.21 -0.93 18.59
CA ASP A 130 4.12 -0.59 19.68
C ASP A 130 4.74 -1.84 20.34
N ALA A 131 4.01 -2.97 20.38
CA ALA A 131 4.50 -4.24 20.88
C ALA A 131 5.47 -4.95 19.91
N GLY A 132 5.37 -4.67 18.60
CA GLY A 132 6.26 -5.20 17.58
C GLY A 132 5.61 -5.21 16.20
N ASP A 133 6.31 -4.64 15.22
CA ASP A 133 5.81 -4.55 13.86
C ASP A 133 6.08 -5.78 12.99
N CYS A 134 5.33 -5.86 11.89
CA CYS A 134 5.57 -6.87 10.88
C CYS A 134 6.96 -6.68 10.26
N PRO A 135 7.78 -7.74 10.16
CA PRO A 135 9.12 -7.63 9.56
C PRO A 135 9.11 -7.33 8.05
N GLY A 136 7.93 -7.30 7.43
CA GLY A 136 7.75 -6.88 6.05
C GLY A 136 8.47 -7.79 5.06
N GLU A 137 9.41 -7.20 4.32
CA GLU A 137 10.23 -7.91 3.33
C GLU A 137 11.44 -8.62 3.93
N SER A 138 11.82 -8.28 5.17
CA SER A 138 12.89 -8.96 5.89
C SER A 138 12.48 -10.39 6.22
N SER A 139 13.45 -11.30 6.18
CA SER A 139 13.20 -12.69 6.53
C SER A 139 12.62 -12.80 7.95
N LEU A 140 11.56 -13.59 8.11
CA LEU A 140 11.00 -13.96 9.41
C LEU A 140 12.01 -14.67 10.33
N HIS A 141 13.17 -15.10 9.79
CA HIS A 141 14.23 -15.80 10.52
C HIS A 141 15.23 -14.89 11.26
N HIS A 142 15.39 -13.61 10.88
CA HIS A 142 16.47 -12.75 11.40
C HIS A 142 16.04 -11.78 12.51
N HIS A 143 14.75 -11.64 12.81
CA HIS A 143 14.30 -10.78 13.90
C HIS A 143 14.11 -11.56 15.21
N HIS A 144 15.15 -11.51 16.05
CA HIS A 144 15.20 -12.02 17.43
C HIS A 144 14.08 -11.41 18.31
N ARG A 145 12.91 -12.09 18.40
CA ARG A 145 12.02 -12.26 19.58
C ARG A 145 10.57 -12.68 19.25
N SER A 146 10.14 -12.70 17.98
CA SER A 146 8.78 -13.11 17.57
C SER A 146 8.78 -14.25 16.54
N ALA A 147 9.52 -15.32 16.84
CA ALA A 147 9.68 -16.52 15.99
C ALA A 147 8.40 -17.37 15.83
N ALA A 148 7.26 -16.95 16.40
CA ALA A 148 5.98 -17.59 16.15
C ALA A 148 5.45 -17.18 14.77
N THR A 149 5.65 -18.09 13.81
CA THR A 149 5.02 -17.97 12.49
C THR A 149 3.70 -18.73 12.49
N TYR A 150 2.71 -18.17 11.81
CA TYR A 150 1.37 -18.74 11.70
C TYR A 150 1.11 -19.14 10.26
N GLY A 151 0.33 -20.19 10.08
CA GLY A 151 -0.14 -20.67 8.79
C GLY A 151 -1.63 -20.94 8.84
N VAL A 152 -2.16 -21.34 7.69
CA VAL A 152 -3.56 -21.77 7.58
C VAL A 152 -3.56 -23.19 7.03
N LYS A 153 -4.48 -24.01 7.53
CA LYS A 153 -4.66 -25.38 7.08
C LYS A 153 -5.64 -25.43 5.91
N ASP A 154 -5.38 -26.28 4.93
CA ASP A 154 -6.33 -26.60 3.88
C ASP A 154 -7.44 -27.56 4.39
N ARG A 155 -8.34 -27.98 3.48
CA ARG A 155 -9.42 -28.92 3.79
C ARG A 155 -8.92 -30.26 4.34
N ASP A 156 -7.74 -30.68 3.89
CA ASP A 156 -7.13 -31.95 4.27
C ASP A 156 -6.35 -31.85 5.60
N GLY A 157 -6.28 -30.63 6.17
CA GLY A 157 -5.62 -30.36 7.45
C GLY A 157 -4.12 -30.05 7.33
N TYR A 158 -3.58 -29.96 6.12
CA TYR A 158 -2.18 -29.64 5.85
C TYR A 158 -1.96 -28.12 5.79
N TYR A 159 -0.78 -27.67 6.22
CA TYR A 159 -0.43 -26.26 6.09
C TYR A 159 -0.18 -25.90 4.63
N ILE A 160 -0.74 -24.77 4.21
CA ILE A 160 -0.49 -24.26 2.86
C ILE A 160 1.00 -23.88 2.72
N PRO A 161 1.73 -24.44 1.75
CA PRO A 161 3.15 -24.16 1.58
C PRO A 161 3.38 -22.71 1.15
N HIS A 162 4.54 -22.15 1.51
CA HIS A 162 4.94 -20.77 1.19
C HIS A 162 3.98 -19.68 1.71
N PHE A 163 3.05 -20.02 2.61
CA PHE A 163 2.18 -19.07 3.29
C PHE A 163 2.49 -19.03 4.78
N SER A 164 3.11 -17.93 5.21
CA SER A 164 3.46 -17.69 6.61
C SER A 164 3.13 -16.26 7.01
N VAL A 165 2.54 -16.09 8.19
CA VAL A 165 2.14 -14.81 8.75
C VAL A 165 2.84 -14.58 10.09
N CYS A 166 3.29 -13.36 10.35
CA CYS A 166 3.90 -13.00 11.62
C CYS A 166 2.83 -12.83 12.71
N ARG A 167 3.23 -12.93 13.98
CA ARG A 167 2.33 -12.71 15.13
C ARG A 167 1.63 -11.34 15.07
N ALA A 168 2.36 -10.28 14.72
CA ALA A 168 1.81 -8.92 14.67
C ALA A 168 0.63 -8.79 13.69
N ASP A 169 0.71 -9.37 12.49
CA ASP A 169 -0.39 -9.31 11.53
C ASP A 169 -1.56 -10.23 11.93
N VAL A 170 -1.29 -11.35 12.62
CA VAL A 170 -2.36 -12.17 13.23
C VAL A 170 -3.08 -11.41 14.34
N ASP A 171 -2.36 -10.73 15.23
CA ASP A 171 -2.95 -9.93 16.31
C ASP A 171 -3.82 -8.79 15.74
N LYS A 172 -3.35 -8.12 14.68
CA LYS A 172 -4.15 -7.11 13.95
C LYS A 172 -5.41 -7.72 13.34
N LEU A 173 -5.32 -8.91 12.74
CA LEU A 173 -6.49 -9.60 12.19
C LEU A 173 -7.50 -9.99 13.25
N GLU A 174 -7.06 -10.60 14.35
CA GLU A 174 -7.94 -11.05 15.43
C GLU A 174 -8.61 -9.85 16.14
N LEU A 175 -7.90 -8.73 16.27
CA LEU A 175 -8.46 -7.47 16.76
C LEU A 175 -9.55 -6.91 15.83
N LEU A 176 -9.28 -6.86 14.53
CA LEU A 176 -10.19 -6.24 13.55
C LEU A 176 -11.36 -7.15 13.17
N MET A 177 -11.14 -8.46 13.11
CA MET A 177 -12.06 -9.48 12.63
C MET A 177 -12.10 -10.66 13.62
N PRO A 178 -12.72 -10.48 14.80
CA PRO A 178 -12.65 -11.46 15.89
C PRO A 178 -13.29 -12.81 15.58
N THR A 179 -14.19 -12.90 14.59
CA THR A 179 -14.76 -14.20 14.17
C THR A 179 -13.73 -15.09 13.45
N LEU A 180 -12.57 -14.56 13.10
CA LEU A 180 -11.48 -15.30 12.46
C LEU A 180 -10.47 -15.85 13.47
N TYR A 181 -10.73 -15.68 14.78
CA TYR A 181 -9.90 -16.23 15.83
C TYR A 181 -9.72 -17.74 15.64
N GLY A 182 -8.47 -18.20 15.71
CA GLY A 182 -8.13 -19.61 15.49
C GLY A 182 -8.04 -20.07 14.02
N LEU A 183 -8.35 -19.21 13.04
CA LEU A 183 -8.11 -19.51 11.62
C LEU A 183 -6.61 -19.66 11.32
N PHE A 184 -5.80 -18.80 11.94
CA PHE A 184 -4.35 -18.82 11.83
C PHE A 184 -3.77 -19.67 12.96
N VAL A 185 -3.15 -20.78 12.61
CA VAL A 185 -2.61 -21.76 13.56
C VAL A 185 -1.09 -21.63 13.60
N PRO A 186 -0.45 -21.65 14.79
CA PRO A 186 1.00 -21.66 14.89
C PRO A 186 1.61 -22.77 14.02
N LEU A 187 2.61 -22.40 13.22
CA LEU A 187 3.42 -23.36 12.49
C LEU A 187 4.34 -24.08 13.47
N PRO A 188 4.58 -25.39 13.31
CA PRO A 188 5.56 -26.08 14.12
C PRO A 188 6.92 -25.40 14.00
N ASN A 189 7.53 -25.06 15.14
CA ASN A 189 8.92 -24.62 15.22
C ASN A 189 9.84 -25.81 14.90
N ARG A 190 9.88 -26.26 13.65
CA ARG A 190 10.81 -27.28 13.18
C ARG A 190 11.79 -26.68 12.19
N THR A 191 12.96 -26.38 12.74
CA THR A 191 14.29 -26.70 12.19
C THR A 191 14.48 -26.38 10.71
N SER A 192 15.09 -25.22 10.43
CA SER A 192 16.34 -25.03 9.68
C SER A 192 16.74 -25.93 8.47
N THR A 193 15.89 -26.79 7.94
CA THR A 193 16.29 -27.82 6.98
C THR A 193 15.16 -28.10 5.96
N SER A 194 15.01 -27.22 4.97
CA SER A 194 14.83 -27.62 3.55
C SER A 194 14.43 -26.45 2.62
N THR A 195 13.94 -25.32 3.15
CA THR A 195 13.73 -24.12 2.33
C THR A 195 14.79 -23.08 2.63
N THR A 196 15.80 -22.99 1.77
CA THR A 196 16.84 -21.94 1.66
C THR A 196 16.27 -20.53 1.40
N GLN A 197 14.95 -20.36 1.43
CA GLN A 197 14.26 -19.10 1.13
C GLN A 197 13.78 -18.45 2.43
N PRO A 198 14.17 -17.20 2.72
CA PRO A 198 13.66 -16.47 3.87
C PRO A 198 12.14 -16.33 3.76
N ARG A 199 11.39 -16.90 4.72
CA ARG A 199 9.94 -16.72 4.77
C ARG A 199 9.62 -15.26 5.01
N LYS A 200 8.86 -14.64 4.11
CA LYS A 200 8.31 -13.28 4.26
C LYS A 200 6.91 -13.37 4.85
N CYS A 201 6.44 -12.31 5.51
CA CYS A 201 5.05 -12.28 5.93
C CYS A 201 4.12 -12.19 4.70
N ALA A 202 3.16 -13.09 4.60
CA ALA A 202 2.18 -13.12 3.51
C ALA A 202 1.17 -11.96 3.58
N LEU A 203 0.98 -11.36 4.77
CA LEU A 203 0.10 -10.22 5.02
C LEU A 203 0.86 -8.90 5.17
N ARG A 204 2.10 -8.83 4.73
CA ARG A 204 2.83 -7.56 4.68
C ARG A 204 2.12 -6.57 3.75
N THR A 205 2.05 -5.33 4.19
CA THR A 205 1.37 -4.23 3.47
C THR A 205 2.03 -3.88 2.14
N THR A 206 3.30 -4.23 1.97
CA THR A 206 4.04 -4.07 0.71
C THR A 206 3.62 -5.09 -0.36
N SER A 207 2.98 -6.20 0.00
CA SER A 207 2.60 -7.23 -0.97
C SER A 207 1.43 -6.79 -1.85
N THR A 208 1.47 -7.11 -3.14
CA THR A 208 0.31 -6.93 -4.02
C THR A 208 -0.87 -7.85 -3.67
N ARG A 209 -0.61 -8.88 -2.85
CA ARG A 209 -1.61 -9.85 -2.38
C ARG A 209 -2.31 -9.42 -1.09
N PHE A 210 -1.81 -8.38 -0.40
CA PHE A 210 -2.39 -7.86 0.83
C PHE A 210 -3.88 -7.55 0.68
N THR A 211 -4.23 -6.64 -0.24
CA THR A 211 -5.63 -6.21 -0.42
C THR A 211 -6.56 -7.36 -0.83
N PRO A 212 -6.19 -8.26 -1.76
CA PRO A 212 -6.98 -9.46 -2.04
C PRO A 212 -7.18 -10.38 -0.83
N TYR A 213 -6.14 -10.65 -0.03
CA TYR A 213 -6.26 -11.48 1.17
C TYR A 213 -7.19 -10.85 2.21
N ILE A 214 -6.98 -9.56 2.51
CA ILE A 214 -7.83 -8.82 3.45
C ILE A 214 -9.27 -8.76 2.97
N THR A 215 -9.51 -8.64 1.66
CA THR A 215 -10.86 -8.65 1.09
C THR A 215 -11.55 -9.99 1.29
N HIS A 216 -10.86 -11.12 1.08
CA HIS A 216 -11.43 -12.45 1.31
C HIS A 216 -11.67 -12.70 2.81
N LEU A 217 -10.73 -12.31 3.68
CA LEU A 217 -10.88 -12.41 5.13
C LEU A 217 -12.05 -11.55 5.63
N SER A 218 -12.21 -10.34 5.11
CA SER A 218 -13.33 -9.44 5.46
C SER A 218 -14.67 -10.03 5.05
N LYS A 219 -14.76 -10.62 3.84
CA LYS A 219 -15.95 -11.33 3.36
C LYS A 219 -16.29 -12.54 4.24
N LEU A 220 -15.28 -13.32 4.61
CA LEU A 220 -15.44 -14.48 5.51
C LEU A 220 -15.97 -14.00 6.87
N HIS A 221 -15.34 -12.99 7.46
CA HIS A 221 -15.76 -12.38 8.72
C HIS A 221 -17.21 -11.88 8.70
N ASP A 222 -17.58 -11.12 7.67
CA ASP A 222 -18.94 -10.58 7.55
C ASP A 222 -19.98 -11.68 7.35
N THR A 223 -19.63 -12.76 6.65
CA THR A 223 -20.50 -13.93 6.47
C THR A 223 -20.74 -14.64 7.81
N THR A 224 -19.67 -14.93 8.56
CA THR A 224 -19.77 -15.54 9.90
C THR A 224 -20.57 -14.69 10.86
N ARG A 225 -20.37 -13.38 10.83
CA ARG A 225 -21.10 -12.44 11.68
C ARG A 225 -22.61 -12.44 11.39
N ARG A 226 -23.01 -12.59 10.12
CA ARG A 226 -24.43 -12.64 9.70
C ARG A 226 -25.11 -13.96 10.08
N GLN A 227 -24.37 -15.06 10.09
CA GLN A 227 -24.87 -16.41 10.43
C GLN A 227 -25.07 -16.63 11.94
N GLN A 228 -24.98 -15.58 12.76
CA GLN A 228 -25.26 -15.60 14.21
C GLN A 228 -24.48 -16.67 15.02
N GLN A 229 -23.20 -16.89 14.72
CA GLN A 229 -22.24 -17.71 15.49
C GLN A 229 -22.61 -19.19 15.74
N SER A 230 -23.81 -19.65 15.36
CA SER A 230 -24.28 -21.02 15.63
C SER A 230 -23.59 -22.06 14.76
N THR A 231 -23.03 -21.66 13.62
CA THR A 231 -22.20 -22.52 12.76
C THR A 231 -20.95 -21.74 12.32
N PRO A 232 -19.73 -22.29 12.52
CA PRO A 232 -18.52 -21.73 11.93
C PRO A 232 -18.66 -21.68 10.41
N THR A 233 -18.41 -20.51 9.79
CA THR A 233 -18.40 -20.41 8.33
C THR A 233 -17.22 -21.20 7.77
N ASP A 234 -17.45 -21.95 6.71
CA ASP A 234 -16.41 -22.69 6.00
C ASP A 234 -15.27 -21.75 5.57
N PRO A 235 -14.03 -21.92 6.08
CA PRO A 235 -12.90 -21.10 5.68
C PRO A 235 -12.37 -21.48 4.29
N THR A 236 -12.86 -22.57 3.68
CA THR A 236 -12.28 -23.08 2.43
C THR A 236 -12.17 -22.05 1.31
N PRO A 237 -13.17 -21.20 1.02
CA PRO A 237 -13.03 -20.23 -0.07
C PRO A 237 -11.80 -19.31 0.09
N PHE A 238 -11.40 -19.04 1.34
CA PHE A 238 -10.15 -18.34 1.63
C PHE A 238 -8.93 -19.25 1.48
N THR A 239 -8.95 -20.49 2.00
CA THR A 239 -7.81 -21.40 1.90
C THR A 239 -7.48 -21.78 0.47
N ASP A 240 -8.49 -22.03 -0.37
CA ASP A 240 -8.33 -22.32 -1.80
C ASP A 240 -7.73 -21.12 -2.54
N PHE A 241 -8.20 -19.91 -2.22
CA PHE A 241 -7.64 -18.67 -2.76
C PHE A 241 -6.17 -18.51 -2.39
N VAL A 242 -5.82 -18.70 -1.11
CA VAL A 242 -4.45 -18.63 -0.62
C VAL A 242 -3.59 -19.71 -1.27
N GLN A 243 -4.08 -20.94 -1.39
CA GLN A 243 -3.34 -22.06 -1.99
C GLN A 243 -3.05 -21.80 -3.47
N ARG A 244 -4.02 -21.28 -4.23
CA ARG A 244 -3.82 -20.84 -5.62
C ARG A 244 -2.74 -19.77 -5.70
N LYS A 245 -2.81 -18.73 -4.87
CA LYS A 245 -1.84 -17.63 -4.87
C LYS A 245 -0.45 -18.03 -4.40
N ALA A 246 -0.34 -18.90 -3.40
CA ALA A 246 0.93 -19.36 -2.86
C ALA A 246 1.75 -20.18 -3.87
N ARG A 247 1.10 -20.80 -4.86
CA ARG A 247 1.77 -21.51 -5.97
C ARG A 247 2.39 -20.56 -7.01
N LEU A 248 1.87 -19.35 -7.12
CA LEU A 248 2.37 -18.36 -8.08
C LEU A 248 3.56 -17.60 -7.49
N GLN A 249 4.51 -17.24 -8.33
CA GLN A 249 5.53 -16.26 -7.95
C GLN A 249 4.87 -14.91 -7.69
N GLU A 250 5.26 -14.23 -6.61
CA GLU A 250 4.71 -12.92 -6.28
C GLU A 250 5.08 -11.89 -7.34
N CYS A 251 4.18 -10.95 -7.60
CA CYS A 251 4.43 -9.89 -8.55
C CYS A 251 5.73 -9.13 -8.21
N PRO A 252 6.68 -9.02 -9.17
CA PRO A 252 7.95 -8.33 -8.97
C PRO A 252 7.83 -6.81 -8.97
N LYS A 253 6.63 -6.29 -9.29
CA LYS A 253 6.35 -4.85 -9.45
C LYS A 253 7.29 -4.25 -10.48
N ASP A 254 8.05 -3.22 -10.09
CA ASP A 254 9.07 -2.51 -10.88
C ASP A 254 10.42 -3.22 -10.94
N ALA A 255 10.60 -4.35 -10.27
CA ALA A 255 11.88 -5.07 -10.36
C ALA A 255 12.09 -5.53 -11.80
N GLN A 256 13.17 -5.04 -12.39
CA GLN A 256 13.53 -5.34 -13.77
C GLN A 256 14.22 -6.69 -13.85
N PHE A 257 13.73 -7.53 -14.75
CA PHE A 257 14.39 -8.76 -15.11
C PHE A 257 14.98 -8.70 -16.50
N GLY A 258 16.09 -9.43 -16.69
CA GLY A 258 16.75 -9.56 -17.98
C GLY A 258 15.86 -10.19 -19.07
N PRO A 259 16.35 -10.24 -20.31
CA PRO A 259 15.56 -10.62 -21.49
C PRO A 259 15.01 -12.04 -21.48
N ASN A 260 15.57 -12.93 -20.66
CA ASN A 260 15.20 -14.35 -20.63
C ASN A 260 14.05 -14.69 -19.67
N VAL A 261 13.42 -13.69 -19.04
CA VAL A 261 12.24 -13.92 -18.20
C VAL A 261 10.97 -13.95 -19.05
N LEU A 262 10.13 -14.94 -18.78
CA LEU A 262 8.88 -15.15 -19.50
C LEU A 262 7.75 -14.28 -18.94
N TRP A 263 7.03 -13.59 -19.84
CA TRP A 263 5.92 -12.71 -19.49
C TRP A 263 4.66 -13.07 -20.27
N HIS A 264 3.51 -12.82 -19.68
CA HIS A 264 2.28 -12.70 -20.47
C HIS A 264 2.30 -11.34 -21.16
N HIS A 265 1.97 -11.31 -22.45
CA HIS A 265 1.89 -10.09 -23.23
C HIS A 265 0.93 -10.30 -24.40
N HIS A 266 0.34 -9.22 -24.88
CA HIS A 266 -0.46 -9.28 -26.10
C HIS A 266 0.49 -9.28 -27.32
N PRO A 267 0.27 -10.12 -28.36
CA PRO A 267 1.18 -10.20 -29.52
C PRO A 267 1.41 -8.86 -30.22
N HIS A 268 0.39 -8.01 -30.24
CA HIS A 268 0.43 -6.66 -30.84
C HIS A 268 0.80 -5.54 -29.86
N LEU A 269 1.12 -5.85 -28.59
CA LEU A 269 1.53 -4.86 -27.58
C LEU A 269 2.60 -5.47 -26.67
N LYS A 270 3.83 -5.49 -27.17
CA LYS A 270 4.97 -6.10 -26.48
C LYS A 270 5.41 -5.29 -25.26
N GLU A 271 5.20 -3.98 -25.25
CA GLU A 271 5.55 -3.09 -24.14
C GLU A 271 4.73 -3.40 -22.88
N PHE A 272 3.59 -4.07 -23.02
CA PHE A 272 2.70 -4.41 -21.93
C PHE A 272 2.97 -5.83 -21.41
N THR A 273 3.98 -5.95 -20.55
CA THR A 273 4.35 -7.20 -19.88
C THR A 273 3.59 -7.40 -18.58
N ILE A 274 3.06 -8.60 -18.36
CA ILE A 274 2.24 -8.96 -17.21
C ILE A 274 2.84 -10.19 -16.54
N CYS A 275 3.12 -10.11 -15.24
CA CYS A 275 3.58 -11.27 -14.47
C CYS A 275 2.42 -12.25 -14.22
N GLU A 276 2.76 -13.49 -13.88
CA GLU A 276 1.78 -14.56 -13.64
C GLU A 276 0.75 -14.20 -12.54
N ASP A 277 1.18 -13.57 -11.45
CA ASP A 277 0.27 -13.16 -10.37
C ASP A 277 -0.73 -12.08 -10.78
N CYS A 278 -0.29 -11.09 -11.58
CA CYS A 278 -1.18 -10.05 -12.10
C CYS A 278 -2.10 -10.60 -13.20
N PHE A 279 -1.60 -11.51 -14.03
CA PHE A 279 -2.41 -12.20 -15.04
C PHE A 279 -3.54 -12.98 -14.37
N ASP A 280 -3.22 -13.80 -13.38
CA ASP A 280 -4.19 -14.57 -12.59
C ASP A 280 -5.20 -13.68 -11.84
N SER A 281 -4.76 -12.53 -11.33
CA SER A 281 -5.61 -11.62 -10.55
C SER A 281 -6.56 -10.76 -11.40
N VAL A 282 -6.15 -10.38 -12.61
CA VAL A 282 -6.81 -9.33 -13.40
C VAL A 282 -7.26 -9.83 -14.76
N VAL A 283 -6.39 -10.54 -15.50
CA VAL A 283 -6.67 -10.96 -16.88
C VAL A 283 -7.50 -12.24 -16.91
N GLU A 284 -7.15 -13.26 -16.13
CA GLU A 284 -7.87 -14.55 -16.10
C GLU A 284 -9.35 -14.39 -15.71
N PRO A 285 -9.75 -13.55 -14.74
CA PRO A 285 -11.16 -13.31 -14.44
C PRO A 285 -11.95 -12.64 -15.58
N GLU A 286 -11.28 -11.85 -16.42
CA GLU A 286 -11.91 -11.25 -17.62
C GLU A 286 -11.99 -12.29 -18.77
N LEU A 287 -10.97 -13.14 -18.92
CA LEU A 287 -10.98 -14.26 -19.87
C LEU A 287 -12.13 -15.23 -19.55
N ALA A 288 -12.30 -15.57 -18.28
CA ALA A 288 -13.37 -16.45 -17.81
C ALA A 288 -14.77 -15.86 -18.05
N ARG A 289 -14.91 -14.52 -18.01
CA ARG A 289 -16.15 -13.83 -18.37
C ARG A 289 -16.43 -13.88 -19.88
N GLY A 290 -15.39 -13.98 -20.71
CA GLY A 290 -15.50 -14.24 -22.15
C GLY A 290 -16.10 -13.12 -23.01
N LYS A 291 -16.37 -11.95 -22.41
CA LYS A 291 -17.06 -10.83 -23.07
C LYS A 291 -16.17 -10.01 -24.02
N SER A 292 -14.88 -9.92 -23.71
CA SER A 292 -13.97 -9.01 -24.41
C SER A 292 -13.09 -9.70 -25.45
N LEU A 293 -13.00 -9.13 -26.65
CA LEU A 293 -12.09 -9.60 -27.70
C LEU A 293 -10.65 -9.19 -27.41
N LEU A 294 -10.46 -7.99 -26.85
CA LEU A 294 -9.16 -7.51 -26.39
C LEU A 294 -8.51 -8.49 -25.43
N VAL A 295 -9.27 -8.98 -24.43
CA VAL A 295 -8.73 -9.90 -23.42
C VAL A 295 -8.39 -11.26 -24.02
N LYS A 296 -9.19 -11.75 -24.98
CA LYS A 296 -8.92 -13.02 -25.69
C LYS A 296 -7.61 -13.00 -26.48
N GLY A 297 -7.11 -11.81 -26.84
CA GLY A 297 -5.81 -11.65 -27.48
C GLY A 297 -4.60 -11.93 -26.55
N PHE A 298 -4.81 -12.05 -25.24
CA PHE A 298 -3.75 -12.40 -24.30
C PHE A 298 -3.59 -13.93 -24.19
N PRO A 299 -2.43 -14.49 -24.58
CA PRO A 299 -2.17 -15.91 -24.41
C PRO A 299 -1.98 -16.27 -22.93
N ARG A 300 -2.52 -17.43 -22.56
CA ARG A 300 -2.27 -18.05 -21.23
C ARG A 300 -0.84 -18.56 -21.09
N ALA A 301 -0.16 -18.86 -22.19
CA ALA A 301 1.24 -19.22 -22.17
C ALA A 301 2.11 -17.97 -22.03
N LYS A 302 3.13 -18.02 -21.16
CA LYS A 302 4.16 -16.98 -21.08
C LYS A 302 5.11 -17.11 -22.28
N GLY A 303 5.52 -15.99 -22.83
CA GLY A 303 6.45 -15.92 -23.96
C GLY A 303 7.66 -15.05 -23.67
N VAL A 304 8.69 -15.17 -24.50
CA VAL A 304 9.89 -14.34 -24.41
C VAL A 304 9.61 -12.93 -24.94
N VAL A 305 9.89 -12.00 -24.05
CA VAL A 305 9.92 -10.54 -24.15
C VAL A 305 11.02 -9.90 -24.98
N TYR A 306 11.21 -10.17 -26.29
CA TYR A 306 12.33 -9.53 -27.01
C TYR A 306 12.24 -8.01 -26.99
N SER A 307 13.37 -7.34 -26.76
CA SER A 307 13.48 -5.88 -26.85
C SER A 307 13.06 -5.41 -28.26
N THR A 308 12.29 -4.32 -28.32
CA THR A 308 11.66 -3.86 -29.56
C THR A 308 12.17 -2.52 -30.05
N SER A 309 13.10 -1.86 -29.35
CA SER A 309 13.57 -0.53 -29.73
C SER A 309 15.08 -0.35 -29.60
N ALA A 310 15.64 0.44 -30.52
CA ALA A 310 17.03 0.91 -30.45
C ALA A 310 17.33 1.75 -29.18
N ALA A 311 16.28 2.26 -28.50
CA ALA A 311 16.42 2.94 -27.21
C ALA A 311 16.70 1.96 -26.06
N GLU A 312 16.18 0.73 -26.14
CA GLU A 312 16.42 -0.37 -25.19
C GLU A 312 17.79 -1.05 -25.42
N GLU A 313 18.46 -0.77 -26.54
CA GLU A 313 19.80 -1.26 -26.90
C GLU A 313 20.89 -0.17 -26.86
N LYS A 314 20.61 0.99 -26.24
CA LYS A 314 21.60 2.07 -26.15
C LYS A 314 22.81 1.66 -25.31
N GLY A 315 23.93 1.38 -26.00
CA GLY A 315 25.21 1.04 -25.39
C GLY A 315 25.41 -0.45 -25.09
N GLY A 316 24.64 -1.35 -25.72
CA GLY A 316 24.80 -2.81 -25.56
C GLY A 316 24.22 -3.37 -24.25
N VAL A 317 23.55 -2.56 -23.44
CA VAL A 317 22.88 -2.98 -22.20
C VAL A 317 21.38 -3.12 -22.46
N VAL A 318 20.87 -4.35 -22.49
CA VAL A 318 19.44 -4.63 -22.65
C VAL A 318 18.69 -4.17 -21.40
N VAL A 319 17.79 -3.19 -21.56
CA VAL A 319 16.94 -2.70 -20.46
C VAL A 319 15.95 -3.79 -20.06
N GLY A 320 15.96 -4.15 -18.78
CA GLY A 320 15.08 -5.19 -18.25
C GLY A 320 13.59 -4.82 -18.32
N ARG A 321 12.73 -5.83 -18.14
CA ARG A 321 11.28 -5.67 -18.14
C ARG A 321 10.71 -5.91 -16.75
N SER A 322 9.61 -5.22 -16.45
CA SER A 322 8.88 -5.31 -15.19
C SER A 322 7.40 -5.58 -15.44
N CYS A 323 6.62 -5.75 -14.37
CA CYS A 323 5.17 -5.91 -14.51
C CYS A 323 4.52 -4.54 -14.79
N GLN A 324 3.75 -4.43 -15.88
CA GLN A 324 3.05 -3.19 -16.25
C GLN A 324 1.63 -3.10 -15.69
N LEU A 325 1.12 -4.16 -15.05
CA LEU A 325 -0.27 -4.26 -14.56
C LEU A 325 -0.39 -4.26 -13.03
N TYR A 326 0.71 -4.11 -12.27
CA TYR A 326 0.60 -4.19 -10.81
C TYR A 326 -0.08 -2.96 -10.18
N GLY A 327 0.15 -1.75 -10.72
CA GLY A 327 -0.37 -0.49 -10.21
C GLY A 327 -1.89 -0.34 -10.37
N ALA A 328 -2.54 0.32 -9.43
CA ALA A 328 -3.96 0.62 -9.45
C ALA A 328 -4.34 1.48 -10.66
N TYR A 329 -3.48 2.43 -11.04
CA TYR A 329 -3.68 3.27 -12.22
C TYR A 329 -3.80 2.42 -13.50
N MET A 330 -2.80 1.57 -13.76
CA MET A 330 -2.80 0.70 -14.95
C MET A 330 -3.91 -0.35 -14.93
N ARG A 331 -4.29 -0.85 -13.76
CA ARG A 331 -5.47 -1.72 -13.62
C ARG A 331 -6.75 -1.01 -13.99
N GLY A 332 -6.89 0.27 -13.62
CA GLY A 332 -8.02 1.12 -14.03
C GLY A 332 -8.06 1.34 -15.54
N ILE A 333 -6.91 1.63 -16.16
CA ILE A 333 -6.80 1.74 -17.63
C ILE A 333 -7.15 0.42 -18.32
N PHE A 334 -6.64 -0.70 -17.82
CA PHE A 334 -6.95 -2.03 -18.35
C PHE A 334 -8.45 -2.31 -18.25
N ALA A 335 -9.06 -2.13 -17.08
CA ALA A 335 -10.51 -2.34 -16.90
C ALA A 335 -11.33 -1.48 -17.86
N LYS A 336 -10.97 -0.20 -18.02
CA LYS A 336 -11.63 0.70 -18.96
C LYS A 336 -11.46 0.25 -20.42
N ALA A 337 -10.25 -0.16 -20.80
CA ALA A 337 -9.98 -0.66 -22.16
C ALA A 337 -10.76 -1.95 -22.46
N VAL A 338 -10.94 -2.83 -21.48
CA VAL A 338 -11.75 -4.04 -21.60
C VAL A 338 -13.23 -3.71 -21.71
N GLU A 339 -13.74 -2.75 -20.94
CA GLU A 339 -15.13 -2.32 -20.99
C GLU A 339 -15.49 -1.64 -22.32
N GLU A 340 -14.59 -0.82 -22.85
CA GLU A 340 -14.78 -0.06 -24.09
C GLU A 340 -14.28 -0.79 -25.36
N GLU A 341 -13.77 -2.03 -25.25
CA GLU A 341 -13.06 -2.74 -26.34
C GLU A 341 -11.96 -1.90 -27.02
N ASN A 342 -11.30 -1.04 -26.25
CA ASN A 342 -10.38 -0.03 -26.77
C ASN A 342 -8.92 -0.46 -26.62
N PHE A 343 -8.42 -1.21 -27.61
CA PHE A 343 -7.02 -1.65 -27.64
C PHE A 343 -6.04 -0.47 -27.75
N GLU A 344 -6.39 0.58 -28.48
CA GLU A 344 -5.52 1.75 -28.67
C GLU A 344 -5.29 2.52 -27.37
N LEU A 345 -6.32 2.62 -26.53
CA LEU A 345 -6.21 3.21 -25.19
C LEU A 345 -5.18 2.45 -24.35
N LEU A 346 -5.30 1.12 -24.29
CA LEU A 346 -4.36 0.28 -23.56
C LEU A 346 -2.94 0.41 -24.13
N ALA A 347 -2.80 0.34 -25.45
CA ALA A 347 -1.51 0.45 -26.14
C ALA A 347 -0.83 1.80 -25.92
N LYS A 348 -1.59 2.89 -25.92
CA LYS A 348 -1.10 4.25 -25.67
C LYS A 348 -0.55 4.37 -24.25
N TRP A 349 -1.31 3.94 -23.25
CA TRP A 349 -0.91 4.08 -21.84
C TRP A 349 0.18 3.09 -21.43
N ALA A 350 0.16 1.87 -21.96
CA ALA A 350 1.25 0.91 -21.75
C ALA A 350 2.58 1.44 -22.28
N ARG A 351 2.60 2.02 -23.50
CA ARG A 351 3.80 2.65 -24.06
C ARG A 351 4.27 3.83 -23.22
N LYS A 352 3.37 4.74 -22.85
CA LYS A 352 3.71 5.88 -21.98
C LYS A 352 4.28 5.45 -20.63
N ARG A 353 3.68 4.44 -19.98
CA ARG A 353 4.19 3.90 -18.72
C ARG A 353 5.58 3.32 -18.91
N ARG A 354 5.80 2.54 -19.98
CA ARG A 354 7.11 1.96 -20.28
C ARG A 354 8.17 3.04 -20.54
N GLU A 355 7.85 4.08 -21.30
CA GLU A 355 8.73 5.23 -21.52
C GLU A 355 9.06 5.94 -20.20
N ALA A 356 8.06 6.17 -19.36
CA ALA A 356 8.25 6.75 -18.03
C ALA A 356 9.14 5.86 -17.16
N GLU A 357 8.94 4.54 -17.18
CA GLU A 357 9.76 3.56 -16.45
C GLU A 357 11.22 3.62 -16.90
N VAL A 358 11.47 3.58 -18.21
CA VAL A 358 12.83 3.65 -18.76
C VAL A 358 13.51 4.96 -18.36
N GLY A 359 12.80 6.08 -18.50
CA GLY A 359 13.31 7.39 -18.06
C GLY A 359 13.60 7.45 -16.56
N LEU A 360 12.73 6.87 -15.74
CA LEU A 360 12.91 6.75 -14.29
C LEU A 360 14.20 6.02 -13.96
N GLN A 361 14.41 4.87 -14.59
CA GLN A 361 15.51 3.95 -14.30
C GLN A 361 16.85 4.53 -14.77
N GLU A 362 16.86 5.21 -15.92
CA GLU A 362 18.00 6.02 -16.33
C GLU A 362 18.31 7.12 -15.32
N GLY A 363 17.29 7.82 -14.82
CA GLY A 363 17.42 8.84 -13.79
C GLY A 363 18.05 8.29 -12.51
N TYR A 364 17.51 7.17 -12.00
CA TYR A 364 18.06 6.46 -10.84
C TYR A 364 19.50 6.02 -11.04
N ARG A 365 19.82 5.43 -12.20
CA ARG A 365 21.18 4.98 -12.51
C ARG A 365 22.15 6.16 -12.51
N ARG A 366 21.82 7.25 -13.22
CA ARG A 366 22.67 8.46 -13.31
C ARG A 366 22.87 9.12 -11.95
N LEU A 367 21.80 9.28 -11.16
CA LEU A 367 21.88 9.87 -9.82
C LEU A 367 22.64 8.96 -8.85
N GLY A 368 22.41 7.65 -8.91
CA GLY A 368 23.09 6.66 -8.08
C GLY A 368 24.59 6.54 -8.39
N GLU A 369 25.00 6.65 -9.66
CA GLU A 369 26.41 6.73 -10.04
C GLU A 369 27.07 8.00 -9.50
N ARG A 370 26.40 9.15 -9.58
CA ARG A 370 26.89 10.41 -8.99
C ARG A 370 27.01 10.32 -7.47
N LEU A 371 26.00 9.74 -6.81
CA LEU A 371 26.01 9.57 -5.36
C LEU A 371 27.17 8.68 -4.91
N ARG A 372 27.41 7.56 -5.61
CA ARG A 372 28.55 6.67 -5.36
C ARG A 372 29.90 7.37 -5.54
N ARG A 373 30.05 8.26 -6.52
CA ARG A 373 31.29 9.06 -6.68
C ARG A 373 31.52 10.03 -5.52
N LEU A 374 30.46 10.44 -4.82
CA LEU A 374 30.53 11.28 -3.62
C LEU A 374 30.65 10.46 -2.33
N GLU A 375 30.59 9.13 -2.38
CA GLU A 375 30.84 8.27 -1.23
C GLU A 375 32.34 8.29 -0.89
N GLY A 376 32.67 8.75 0.31
CA GLY A 376 34.06 8.92 0.77
C GLY A 376 34.66 10.30 0.52
N VAL A 377 34.00 11.18 -0.24
CA VAL A 377 34.39 12.59 -0.40
C VAL A 377 33.77 13.41 0.73
N GLY A 378 34.61 13.96 1.61
CA GLY A 378 34.21 14.87 2.69
C GLY A 378 34.26 16.34 2.27
N GLY A 379 33.50 17.19 2.96
CA GLY A 379 33.45 18.64 2.72
C GLY A 379 32.02 19.17 2.63
N GLU A 380 31.83 20.47 2.89
CA GLU A 380 30.51 21.12 2.84
C GLU A 380 29.89 21.04 1.44
N GLU A 381 30.68 21.27 0.38
CA GLU A 381 30.22 21.19 -1.01
C GLU A 381 29.73 19.79 -1.39
N ALA A 382 30.47 18.74 -1.01
CA ALA A 382 30.07 17.35 -1.23
C ALA A 382 28.80 16.99 -0.42
N GLY A 383 28.66 17.54 0.79
CA GLY A 383 27.47 17.42 1.61
C GLY A 383 26.24 18.11 1.02
N GLU A 384 26.40 19.28 0.41
CA GLU A 384 25.33 20.00 -0.29
C GLU A 384 24.93 19.28 -1.58
N GLU A 385 25.89 18.83 -2.38
CA GLU A 385 25.61 18.07 -3.61
C GLU A 385 24.87 16.76 -3.29
N ARG A 386 25.28 16.04 -2.23
CA ARG A 386 24.60 14.84 -1.75
C ARG A 386 23.13 15.14 -1.40
N ARG A 387 22.86 16.22 -0.66
CA ARG A 387 21.49 16.65 -0.31
C ARG A 387 20.68 17.02 -1.56
N ARG A 388 21.28 17.71 -2.53
CA ARG A 388 20.64 18.04 -3.81
C ARG A 388 20.28 16.79 -4.62
N LEU A 389 21.19 15.82 -4.71
CA LEU A 389 20.94 14.56 -5.42
C LEU A 389 19.85 13.74 -4.74
N GLN A 390 19.85 13.66 -3.41
CA GLN A 390 18.79 13.00 -2.63
C GLN A 390 17.42 13.65 -2.85
N ARG A 391 17.35 14.99 -2.96
CA ARG A 391 16.10 15.70 -3.30
C ARG A 391 15.58 15.32 -4.67
N LYS A 392 16.44 15.32 -5.71
CA LYS A 392 16.04 14.88 -7.06
C LYS A 392 15.56 13.43 -7.09
N LEU A 393 16.19 12.57 -6.30
CA LEU A 393 15.79 11.17 -6.15
C LEU A 393 14.40 11.04 -5.53
N ARG A 394 14.04 11.94 -4.60
CA ARG A 394 12.70 12.04 -3.99
C ARG A 394 11.68 12.54 -5.01
N GLU A 395 11.98 13.59 -5.76
CA GLU A 395 11.10 14.13 -6.83
C GLU A 395 10.77 13.03 -7.86
N ILE A 396 11.78 12.30 -8.32
CA ILE A 396 11.60 11.17 -9.25
C ILE A 396 10.69 10.07 -8.67
N ARG A 397 10.80 9.78 -7.35
CA ARG A 397 9.90 8.83 -6.66
C ARG A 397 8.46 9.31 -6.58
N GLU A 398 8.27 10.61 -6.40
CA GLU A 398 6.95 11.23 -6.32
C GLU A 398 6.26 11.21 -7.68
N ASP A 399 7.00 11.53 -8.75
CA ASP A 399 6.50 11.44 -10.12
C ASP A 399 6.10 10.01 -10.48
N TRP A 400 6.91 9.01 -10.11
CA TRP A 400 6.58 7.59 -10.36
C TRP A 400 5.32 7.13 -9.64
N ALA A 401 5.08 7.66 -8.44
CA ALA A 401 3.91 7.33 -7.64
C ALA A 401 2.58 7.58 -8.35
N THR A 402 2.56 8.52 -9.30
CA THR A 402 1.36 8.83 -10.07
C THR A 402 0.96 7.69 -11.03
N TRP A 403 1.89 6.79 -11.32
CA TRP A 403 1.69 5.61 -12.16
C TRP A 403 1.36 4.33 -11.38
N GLU A 404 1.49 4.35 -10.04
CA GLU A 404 1.16 3.25 -9.13
C GLU A 404 -0.27 3.39 -8.59
#